data_AF-A0AAE0A8J9-F1
#
_entry.id   AF-A0AAE0A8J9-F1
#
_cell.length_a   1.000
_cell.length_b   1.000
_cell.length_c   1.000
_cell.angle_alpha   90.00
_cell.angle_beta   90.00
_cell.angle_gamma   90.00
#
_symmetry.space_group_name_H-M   'P 1'
#
loop_
_entity.id
_entity.type
_entity.pdbx_description
1 polymer ?
#
loop_
_entity_poly.entity_id
_entity_poly.type
_entity_poly.pdbx_seq_one_letter_code
_entity_poly.pdbx_strand_id
1 'polypeptide(L)'
;MHATKMANPTLPLRSLSFFLVVWFFISGGFLTMTIAQRTWCVANPMFSSSALIANLDYACSQVDCSSIQQGGSCFYPNTEIHHASFAMNLHYQTLGRHISDCDFRSSGLISLTDPSTGSCTFQSVGDLAEEGAPGRTWCVAKPGTRDDLLQQNINYACNNVDCSPSTDDGGSCYNPTTLINHASFAMNLYYQSMDRNSTSCDFKQTGLIVMTDPSKMREFVSINTYC
;
A
#
# COMPACT_ATOMS: atom_id res chain seq x y z
N MET A 1 -69.71 -32.39 32.54
CA MET A 1 -69.44 -31.22 31.68
C MET A 1 -69.31 -30.00 32.58
N HIS A 2 -68.09 -29.59 32.92
CA HIS A 2 -67.83 -28.31 33.59
C HIS A 2 -66.82 -27.57 32.71
N ALA A 3 -67.30 -26.56 32.00
CA ALA A 3 -66.48 -25.68 31.18
C ALA A 3 -65.93 -24.55 32.06
N THR A 4 -64.61 -24.49 32.21
CA THR A 4 -63.90 -23.36 32.81
C THR A 4 -63.85 -22.19 31.83
N LYS A 5 -64.29 -21.03 32.31
CA LYS A 5 -64.32 -19.73 31.62
C LYS A 5 -62.88 -19.19 31.48
N MET A 6 -62.43 -18.95 30.25
CA MET A 6 -61.18 -18.24 29.95
C MET A 6 -61.37 -16.74 30.19
N ALA A 7 -60.53 -16.14 31.03
CA ALA A 7 -60.44 -14.70 31.23
C ALA A 7 -59.55 -14.07 30.15
N ASN A 8 -60.02 -12.97 29.55
CA ASN A 8 -59.35 -12.23 28.49
C ASN A 8 -58.44 -11.16 29.12
N PRO A 9 -57.11 -11.16 28.90
CA PRO A 9 -56.22 -10.17 29.50
C PRO A 9 -56.27 -8.85 28.73
N THR A 10 -56.83 -7.82 29.36
CA THR A 10 -56.73 -6.43 28.93
C THR A 10 -55.33 -5.90 29.21
N LEU A 11 -54.50 -5.78 28.17
CA LEU A 11 -53.16 -5.20 28.25
C LEU A 11 -53.22 -3.66 28.43
N PRO A 12 -52.46 -3.08 29.35
CA PRO A 12 -52.47 -1.64 29.61
C PRO A 12 -51.79 -0.85 28.47
N LEU A 13 -52.46 0.23 28.04
CA LEU A 13 -52.05 1.14 26.95
C LEU A 13 -50.65 1.77 27.15
N ARG A 14 -50.07 1.71 28.36
CA ARG A 14 -48.72 2.20 28.66
C ARG A 14 -47.59 1.37 28.05
N SER A 15 -47.85 0.12 27.65
CA SER A 15 -46.81 -0.74 27.06
C SER A 15 -46.48 -0.37 25.61
N LEU A 16 -47.40 0.27 24.87
CA LEU A 16 -47.19 0.70 23.47
C LEU A 16 -46.18 1.85 23.35
N SER A 17 -46.06 2.69 24.38
CA SER A 17 -45.15 3.84 24.36
C SER A 17 -43.67 3.44 24.51
N PHE A 18 -43.38 2.29 25.12
CA PHE A 18 -42.00 1.80 25.27
C PHE A 18 -41.47 1.18 23.98
N PHE A 19 -42.34 0.53 23.18
CA PHE A 19 -41.94 -0.09 21.91
C PHE A 19 -41.57 0.94 20.83
N LEU A 20 -42.22 2.11 20.79
CA LEU A 20 -41.87 3.18 19.84
C LEU A 20 -40.51 3.80 20.14
N VAL A 21 -40.16 3.98 21.41
CA VAL A 21 -38.86 4.53 21.82
C VAL A 21 -37.72 3.53 21.50
N VAL A 22 -37.95 2.24 21.71
CA VAL A 22 -36.97 1.19 21.35
C VAL A 22 -36.76 1.09 19.84
N TRP A 23 -37.81 1.27 19.01
CA TRP A 23 -37.65 1.34 17.55
C TRP A 23 -36.87 2.57 17.06
N PHE A 24 -36.99 3.71 17.75
CA PHE A 24 -36.21 4.91 17.43
C PHE A 24 -34.71 4.78 17.77
N PHE A 25 -34.36 3.97 18.78
CA PHE A 25 -32.95 3.73 19.13
C PHE A 25 -32.25 2.66 18.26
N ILE A 26 -33.00 1.82 17.52
CA ILE A 26 -32.42 0.78 16.64
C ILE A 26 -32.20 1.29 15.21
N SER A 27 -32.85 2.40 14.81
CA SER A 27 -32.58 3.06 13.51
C SER A 27 -31.36 4.00 13.53
N GLY A 28 -30.59 4.03 14.62
CA GLY A 28 -29.29 4.67 14.66
C GLY A 28 -28.31 3.91 13.78
N GLY A 29 -28.41 4.08 12.47
CA GLY A 29 -27.41 3.61 11.53
C GLY A 29 -26.05 4.11 12.00
N PHE A 30 -25.13 3.18 12.25
CA PHE A 30 -23.72 3.52 12.43
C PHE A 30 -23.28 4.20 11.13
N LEU A 31 -23.19 5.53 11.15
CA LEU A 31 -22.42 6.25 10.15
C LEU A 31 -20.97 5.83 10.39
N THR A 32 -20.53 4.80 9.68
CA THR A 32 -19.10 4.51 9.53
C THR A 32 -18.52 5.71 8.80
N MET A 33 -17.81 6.58 9.54
CA MET A 33 -16.94 7.57 8.91
C MET A 33 -15.82 6.78 8.23
N THR A 34 -15.98 6.52 6.93
CA THR A 34 -14.88 6.06 6.09
C THR A 34 -13.86 7.20 6.06
N ILE A 35 -12.71 7.01 6.72
CA ILE A 35 -11.59 7.91 6.51
C ILE A 35 -11.14 7.69 5.08
N ALA A 36 -11.38 8.70 4.28
CA ALA A 36 -10.81 8.90 2.96
C ALA A 36 -9.28 8.80 2.99
N GLN A 37 -8.73 7.60 2.80
CA GLN A 37 -7.30 7.45 2.71
C GLN A 37 -6.84 7.53 1.25
N ARG A 38 -6.00 8.52 0.96
CA ARG A 38 -5.28 8.58 -0.31
C ARG A 38 -4.31 7.41 -0.38
N THR A 39 -4.36 6.68 -1.48
CA THR A 39 -3.45 5.60 -1.79
C THR A 39 -2.88 5.79 -3.19
N TRP A 40 -1.69 5.22 -3.40
CA TRP A 40 -0.99 5.23 -4.68
C TRP A 40 -0.53 3.81 -5.02
N CYS A 41 -0.39 3.52 -6.30
CA CYS A 41 0.23 2.27 -6.74
C CYS A 41 1.67 2.55 -7.17
N VAL A 42 2.64 1.87 -6.56
CA VAL A 42 4.06 1.98 -6.92
C VAL A 42 4.61 0.61 -7.30
N ALA A 43 5.66 0.59 -8.13
CA ALA A 43 6.32 -0.65 -8.50
C ALA A 43 7.09 -1.25 -7.32
N ASN A 44 7.07 -2.58 -7.21
CA ASN A 44 7.80 -3.29 -6.18
C ASN A 44 9.30 -3.37 -6.52
N PRO A 45 10.22 -2.86 -5.67
CA PRO A 45 11.66 -2.89 -5.91
C PRO A 45 12.30 -4.28 -5.93
N MET A 46 11.57 -5.31 -5.50
CA MET A 46 12.05 -6.70 -5.48
C MET A 46 11.91 -7.41 -6.84
N PHE A 47 11.18 -6.81 -7.79
CA PHE A 47 10.98 -7.39 -9.11
C PHE A 47 12.09 -6.98 -10.10
N SER A 48 12.37 -7.86 -11.05
CA SER A 48 13.38 -7.62 -12.08
C SER A 48 13.02 -6.44 -12.99
N SER A 49 14.03 -5.78 -13.56
CA SER A 49 13.80 -4.69 -14.54
C SER A 49 12.91 -5.14 -15.70
N SER A 50 12.98 -6.42 -16.12
CA SER A 50 12.12 -6.96 -17.17
C SER A 50 10.65 -6.99 -16.79
N ALA A 51 10.33 -7.33 -15.53
CA ALA A 51 8.97 -7.28 -15.01
C ALA A 51 8.48 -5.83 -14.90
N LEU A 52 9.34 -4.92 -14.45
CA LEU A 52 9.02 -3.48 -14.35
C LEU A 52 8.73 -2.85 -15.71
N ILE A 53 9.53 -3.18 -16.74
CA ILE A 53 9.30 -2.73 -18.12
C ILE A 53 7.97 -3.30 -18.64
N ALA A 54 7.67 -4.57 -18.39
CA ALA A 54 6.39 -5.17 -18.81
C ALA A 54 5.18 -4.47 -18.17
N ASN A 55 5.29 -4.07 -16.90
CA ASN A 55 4.25 -3.28 -16.22
C ASN A 55 4.10 -1.89 -16.82
N LEU A 56 5.22 -1.23 -17.10
CA LEU A 56 5.25 0.08 -17.74
C LEU A 56 4.56 0.04 -19.11
N ASP A 57 4.94 -0.90 -19.97
CA ASP A 57 4.36 -1.08 -21.30
C ASP A 57 2.85 -1.35 -21.23
N TYR A 58 2.43 -2.23 -20.32
CA TYR A 58 1.01 -2.51 -20.10
C TYR A 58 0.26 -1.27 -19.63
N ALA A 59 0.74 -0.58 -18.59
CA ALA A 59 0.08 0.61 -18.05
C ALA A 59 -0.04 1.70 -19.13
N CYS A 60 1.03 1.99 -19.88
CA CYS A 60 1.01 3.00 -20.93
C CYS A 60 0.17 2.64 -22.15
N SER A 61 -0.21 1.36 -22.31
CA SER A 61 -1.24 0.98 -23.30
C SER A 61 -2.66 1.37 -22.88
N GLN A 62 -2.87 1.70 -21.59
CA GLN A 62 -4.17 2.03 -21.00
C GLN A 62 -4.30 3.50 -20.60
N VAL A 63 -3.18 4.19 -20.32
CA VAL A 63 -3.17 5.59 -19.82
C VAL A 63 -2.14 6.46 -20.56
N ASP A 64 -2.30 7.78 -20.47
CA ASP A 64 -1.35 8.74 -21.07
C ASP A 64 -0.06 8.83 -20.24
N CYS A 65 1.03 8.28 -20.79
CA CYS A 65 2.37 8.31 -20.21
C CYS A 65 3.24 9.48 -20.71
N SER A 66 2.67 10.52 -21.33
CA SER A 66 3.42 11.69 -21.84
C SER A 66 4.33 12.34 -20.79
N SER A 67 3.93 12.33 -19.51
CA SER A 67 4.68 12.97 -18.42
C SER A 67 5.99 12.26 -18.05
N ILE A 68 6.17 10.99 -18.42
CA ILE A 68 7.40 10.22 -18.20
C ILE A 68 8.25 10.06 -19.46
N GLN A 69 7.80 10.59 -20.59
CA GLN A 69 8.63 10.65 -21.80
C GLN A 69 9.69 11.75 -21.69
N GLN A 70 10.69 11.71 -22.56
CA GLN A 70 11.74 12.73 -22.59
C GLN A 70 11.14 14.15 -22.68
N GLY A 71 11.49 15.01 -21.71
CA GLY A 71 10.95 16.37 -21.60
C GLY A 71 9.68 16.49 -20.75
N GLY A 72 9.10 15.38 -20.30
CA GLY A 72 7.99 15.35 -19.36
C GLY A 72 8.39 15.69 -17.92
N SER A 73 7.41 16.11 -17.10
CA SER A 73 7.60 16.55 -15.71
C SER A 73 8.10 15.46 -14.76
N CYS A 74 7.87 14.20 -15.11
CA CYS A 74 8.21 13.00 -14.36
C CYS A 74 9.24 12.12 -15.08
N PHE A 75 9.92 12.64 -16.10
CA PHE A 75 11.01 11.91 -16.75
C PHE A 75 12.16 11.61 -15.79
N TYR A 76 12.46 12.54 -14.87
CA TYR A 76 13.53 12.37 -13.88
C TYR A 76 12.98 11.96 -12.50
N PRO A 77 13.66 11.01 -11.81
CA PRO A 77 14.82 10.26 -12.29
C PRO A 77 14.46 9.28 -13.42
N ASN A 78 15.41 9.10 -14.33
CA ASN A 78 15.25 8.23 -15.49
C ASN A 78 15.64 6.80 -15.12
N THR A 79 14.76 6.12 -14.38
CA THR A 79 14.91 4.72 -13.96
C THR A 79 13.63 3.95 -14.28
N GLU A 80 13.76 2.65 -14.58
CA GLU A 80 12.61 1.82 -14.94
C GLU A 80 11.58 1.77 -13.81
N ILE A 81 12.05 1.67 -12.56
CA ILE A 81 11.16 1.61 -11.40
C ILE A 81 10.40 2.92 -11.16
N HIS A 82 10.99 4.07 -11.46
CA HIS A 82 10.32 5.37 -11.35
C HIS A 82 9.25 5.53 -12.42
N HIS A 83 9.58 5.24 -13.68
CA HIS A 83 8.62 5.30 -14.79
C HIS A 83 7.48 4.29 -14.63
N ALA A 84 7.79 3.04 -14.27
CA ALA A 84 6.80 2.02 -13.99
C ALA A 84 5.88 2.44 -12.84
N SER A 85 6.43 2.92 -11.72
CA SER A 85 5.62 3.39 -10.59
C SER A 85 4.66 4.51 -11.00
N PHE A 86 5.12 5.47 -11.80
CA PHE A 86 4.26 6.57 -12.24
C PHE A 86 3.13 6.07 -13.14
N ALA A 87 3.43 5.25 -14.15
CA ALA A 87 2.44 4.70 -15.07
C ALA A 87 1.43 3.78 -14.35
N MET A 88 1.92 2.92 -13.44
CA MET A 88 1.09 2.05 -12.60
C MET A 88 0.15 2.87 -11.71
N ASN A 89 0.63 3.97 -11.12
CA ASN A 89 -0.23 4.87 -10.37
C ASN A 89 -1.30 5.51 -11.26
N LEU A 90 -0.97 5.99 -12.46
CA LEU A 90 -1.97 6.54 -13.37
C LEU A 90 -3.07 5.51 -13.67
N HIS A 91 -2.69 4.28 -14.02
CA HIS A 91 -3.61 3.17 -14.27
C HIS A 91 -4.51 2.89 -13.05
N TYR A 92 -3.91 2.71 -11.88
CA TYR A 92 -4.60 2.48 -10.61
C TYR A 92 -5.65 3.55 -10.29
N GLN A 93 -5.31 4.83 -10.51
CA GLN A 93 -6.20 5.94 -10.24
C GLN A 93 -7.35 6.00 -11.24
N THR A 94 -7.12 5.63 -12.51
CA THR A 94 -8.17 5.61 -13.55
C THR A 94 -9.21 4.51 -13.34
N LEU A 95 -8.84 3.40 -12.70
CA LEU A 95 -9.72 2.25 -12.48
C LEU A 95 -10.53 2.30 -11.16
N GLY A 96 -10.30 3.30 -10.32
CA GLY A 96 -11.05 3.47 -9.07
C GLY A 96 -10.34 2.97 -7.82
N ARG A 97 -9.06 2.58 -7.92
CA ARG A 97 -8.18 2.24 -6.79
C ARG A 97 -8.58 0.99 -6.02
N HIS A 98 -9.13 -0.01 -6.69
CA HIS A 98 -9.32 -1.31 -6.08
C HIS A 98 -7.98 -1.97 -5.83
N ILE A 99 -7.90 -2.82 -4.80
CA ILE A 99 -6.65 -3.53 -4.48
C ILE A 99 -6.13 -4.32 -5.70
N SER A 100 -7.05 -4.89 -6.49
CA SER A 100 -6.73 -5.62 -7.73
C SER A 100 -6.13 -4.75 -8.83
N ASP A 101 -6.43 -3.45 -8.86
CA ASP A 101 -5.95 -2.53 -9.91
C ASP A 101 -4.45 -2.24 -9.77
N CYS A 102 -3.88 -2.51 -8.58
CA CYS A 102 -2.45 -2.42 -8.30
C CYS A 102 -1.75 -3.79 -8.24
N ASP A 103 -2.37 -4.90 -8.68
CA ASP A 103 -1.72 -6.22 -8.60
C ASP A 103 -0.51 -6.31 -9.55
N PHE A 104 -0.67 -5.99 -10.85
CA PHE A 104 0.40 -6.11 -11.85
C PHE A 104 1.18 -7.44 -11.75
N ARG A 105 0.50 -8.59 -11.60
CA ARG A 105 1.15 -9.89 -11.35
C ARG A 105 1.94 -9.91 -10.03
N SER A 106 1.36 -9.30 -9.00
CA SER A 106 1.92 -9.09 -7.66
C SER A 106 3.17 -8.21 -7.60
N SER A 107 3.42 -7.40 -8.64
CA SER A 107 4.57 -6.49 -8.70
C SER A 107 4.22 -5.02 -8.42
N GLY A 108 2.97 -4.73 -8.05
CA GLY A 108 2.56 -3.45 -7.51
C GLY A 108 2.38 -3.45 -5.99
N LEU A 109 2.67 -2.29 -5.39
CA LEU A 109 2.50 -2.02 -3.96
C LEU A 109 1.56 -0.84 -3.76
N ILE A 110 0.57 -1.02 -2.88
CA ILE A 110 -0.31 0.08 -2.49
C ILE A 110 0.38 0.88 -1.38
N SER A 111 0.79 2.10 -1.73
CA SER A 111 1.40 3.06 -0.81
C SER A 111 0.35 3.88 -0.07
N LEU A 112 0.58 4.07 1.23
CA LEU A 112 -0.18 4.94 2.14
C LEU A 112 0.42 6.35 2.26
N THR A 113 1.65 6.52 1.77
CA THR A 113 2.39 7.78 1.78
C THR A 113 2.67 8.23 0.36
N ASP A 114 2.71 9.54 0.16
CA ASP A 114 2.89 10.13 -1.16
C ASP A 114 4.29 9.80 -1.76
N PRO A 115 4.34 9.12 -2.92
CA PRO A 115 5.60 8.82 -3.62
C PRO A 115 6.19 9.98 -4.41
N SER A 116 5.50 11.13 -4.48
CA SER A 116 5.98 12.32 -5.17
C SER A 116 7.37 12.76 -4.68
N THR A 117 8.21 13.19 -5.63
CA THR A 117 9.55 13.71 -5.37
C THR A 117 9.88 14.83 -6.36
N GLY A 118 10.44 15.94 -5.86
CA GLY A 118 10.86 17.05 -6.72
C GLY A 118 9.69 17.66 -7.50
N SER A 119 9.83 17.73 -8.83
CA SER A 119 8.78 18.23 -9.75
C SER A 119 7.79 17.16 -10.18
N CYS A 120 8.04 15.89 -9.85
CA CYS A 120 7.18 14.78 -10.24
C CYS A 120 6.11 14.53 -9.16
N THR A 121 4.86 14.83 -9.50
CA THR A 121 3.70 14.67 -8.61
C THR A 121 2.87 13.47 -9.02
N PHE A 122 2.69 12.53 -8.09
CA PHE A 122 1.82 11.37 -8.26
C PHE A 122 0.39 11.75 -7.88
N GLN A 123 -0.50 11.73 -8.86
CA GLN A 123 -1.91 12.05 -8.61
C GLN A 123 -2.55 11.08 -7.62
N SER A 124 -3.47 11.60 -6.81
CA SER A 124 -4.38 10.81 -5.97
C SER A 124 -5.76 11.46 -5.98
N VAL A 125 -6.78 10.74 -6.46
CA VAL A 125 -8.15 11.24 -6.58
C VAL A 125 -9.07 10.62 -5.53
N GLY A 126 -9.60 11.44 -4.62
CA GLY A 126 -10.80 11.14 -3.82
C GLY A 126 -10.65 10.23 -2.60
N ASP A 127 -11.80 9.99 -1.99
CA ASP A 127 -12.02 9.62 -0.58
C ASP A 127 -12.42 8.15 -0.37
N LEU A 128 -12.31 7.33 -1.41
CA LEU A 128 -12.69 5.93 -1.40
C LEU A 128 -11.42 5.06 -1.45
N ALA A 129 -10.89 4.70 -0.28
CA ALA A 129 -10.15 3.46 -0.15
C ALA A 129 -11.19 2.36 0.14
N GLU A 130 -11.13 1.25 -0.59
CA GLU A 130 -11.82 0.04 -0.17
C GLU A 130 -11.36 -0.28 1.27
N GLU A 131 -12.30 -0.58 2.18
CA GLU A 131 -12.00 -0.93 3.56
C GLU A 131 -11.16 -2.21 3.61
N GLY A 132 -9.84 -2.01 3.59
CA GLY A 132 -8.84 -2.93 4.08
C GLY A 132 -7.94 -2.14 5.00
N ALA A 133 -8.36 -1.92 6.25
CA ALA A 133 -7.46 -1.42 7.28
C ALA A 133 -6.19 -2.29 7.25
N PRO A 134 -5.00 -1.74 7.02
CA PRO A 134 -3.81 -2.56 6.88
C PRO A 134 -3.56 -3.25 8.22
N GLY A 135 -3.68 -4.57 8.25
CA GLY A 135 -3.28 -5.34 9.43
C GLY A 135 -1.80 -5.11 9.75
N ARG A 136 -0.95 -5.13 8.72
CA ARG A 136 0.50 -4.86 8.79
C ARG A 136 0.91 -3.94 7.65
N THR A 137 1.92 -3.12 7.89
CA THR A 137 2.55 -2.22 6.92
C THR A 137 4.04 -2.54 6.80
N TRP A 138 4.63 -2.12 5.68
CA TRP A 138 6.06 -2.25 5.38
C TRP A 138 6.64 -0.90 4.96
N CYS A 139 7.95 -0.74 5.12
CA CYS A 139 8.67 0.43 4.65
C CYS A 139 9.52 0.06 3.43
N VAL A 140 9.32 0.72 2.30
CA VAL A 140 10.14 0.53 1.09
C VAL A 140 10.73 1.87 0.64
N ALA A 141 11.80 1.84 -0.15
CA ALA A 141 12.39 3.05 -0.70
C ALA A 141 11.50 3.63 -1.82
N LYS A 142 11.42 4.96 -1.90
CA LYS A 142 10.76 5.65 -3.01
C LYS A 142 11.46 5.32 -4.33
N PRO A 143 10.71 5.03 -5.40
CA PRO A 143 11.27 4.65 -6.70
C PRO A 143 12.11 5.77 -7.35
N GLY A 144 11.88 7.02 -6.94
CA GLY A 144 12.62 8.20 -7.39
C GLY A 144 13.85 8.56 -6.54
N THR A 145 14.24 7.72 -5.58
CA THR A 145 15.37 8.03 -4.67
C THR A 145 16.70 7.85 -5.39
N ARG A 146 17.59 8.83 -5.25
CA ARG A 146 18.96 8.77 -5.78
C ARG A 146 19.82 7.76 -5.03
N ASP A 147 20.77 7.15 -5.73
CA ASP A 147 21.66 6.13 -5.18
C ASP A 147 22.44 6.59 -3.92
N ASP A 148 22.89 7.84 -3.90
CA ASP A 148 23.61 8.40 -2.74
C ASP A 148 22.74 8.48 -1.48
N LEU A 149 21.43 8.67 -1.65
CA LEU A 149 20.45 8.64 -0.57
C LEU A 149 20.04 7.22 -0.21
N LEU A 150 19.88 6.33 -1.20
CA LEU A 150 19.63 4.90 -0.94
C LEU A 150 20.75 4.28 -0.10
N GLN A 151 22.01 4.56 -0.44
CA GLN A 151 23.15 4.08 0.34
C GLN A 151 23.18 4.68 1.75
N GLN A 152 22.82 5.96 1.92
CA GLN A 152 22.68 6.56 3.25
C GLN A 152 21.60 5.88 4.09
N ASN A 153 20.48 5.50 3.47
CA ASN A 153 19.39 4.79 4.14
C ASN A 153 19.84 3.41 4.62
N ILE A 154 20.54 2.66 3.76
CA ILE A 154 21.14 1.37 4.12
C ILE A 154 22.09 1.55 5.31
N ASN A 155 23.05 2.46 5.20
CA ASN A 155 24.04 2.70 6.25
C ASN A 155 23.37 3.10 7.58
N TYR A 156 22.35 3.95 7.54
CA TYR A 156 21.62 4.34 8.75
C TYR A 156 20.85 3.18 9.37
N ALA A 157 20.08 2.44 8.58
CA ALA A 157 19.29 1.31 9.06
C ALA A 157 20.20 0.23 9.66
N CYS A 158 21.24 -0.19 8.93
CA CYS A 158 22.12 -1.28 9.32
C CYS A 158 23.07 -0.96 10.48
N ASN A 159 23.18 0.32 10.88
CA ASN A 159 23.81 0.69 12.15
C ASN A 159 22.90 0.43 13.37
N ASN A 160 21.61 0.20 13.15
CA ASN A 160 20.60 0.02 14.20
C ASN A 160 19.95 -1.36 14.20
N VAL A 161 20.01 -2.09 13.07
CA VAL A 161 19.48 -3.46 12.91
C VAL A 161 20.45 -4.34 12.13
N ASP A 162 20.30 -5.65 12.26
CA ASP A 162 21.10 -6.62 11.51
C ASP A 162 20.61 -6.74 10.06
N CYS A 163 21.43 -6.25 9.11
CA CYS A 163 21.17 -6.33 7.68
C CYS A 163 21.95 -7.44 6.94
N SER A 164 22.69 -8.30 7.65
CA SER A 164 23.50 -9.36 7.05
C SER A 164 22.75 -10.16 5.95
N PRO A 165 21.45 -10.50 6.09
CA PRO A 165 20.72 -11.22 5.05
C PRO A 165 20.69 -10.54 3.68
N SER A 166 20.74 -9.20 3.60
CA SER A 166 20.71 -8.44 2.34
C SER A 166 22.04 -7.85 1.90
N THR A 167 22.98 -7.62 2.83
CA THR A 167 24.27 -6.97 2.52
C THR A 167 25.39 -7.96 2.23
N ASP A 168 25.29 -9.18 2.75
CA ASP A 168 26.36 -10.16 2.63
C ASP A 168 26.24 -10.91 1.29
N ASP A 169 27.36 -11.10 0.60
CA ASP A 169 27.41 -11.89 -0.63
C ASP A 169 26.96 -13.33 -0.36
N GLY A 170 25.96 -13.81 -1.10
CA GLY A 170 25.29 -15.09 -0.83
C GLY A 170 24.24 -15.07 0.29
N GLY A 171 23.92 -13.89 0.85
CA GLY A 171 22.80 -13.71 1.80
C GLY A 171 21.44 -14.06 1.17
N SER A 172 20.49 -14.49 2.00
CA SER A 172 19.16 -14.93 1.54
C SER A 172 18.35 -13.84 0.82
N CYS A 173 18.67 -12.57 1.10
CA CYS A 173 18.02 -11.37 0.57
C CYS A 173 18.96 -10.53 -0.29
N TYR A 174 20.10 -11.08 -0.71
CA TYR A 174 21.09 -10.36 -1.50
C TYR A 174 20.60 -10.09 -2.93
N ASN A 175 19.79 -11.01 -3.49
CA ASN A 175 19.20 -10.85 -4.81
C ASN A 175 17.73 -10.36 -4.71
N PRO A 176 17.29 -9.44 -5.59
CA PRO A 176 18.06 -8.74 -6.62
C PRO A 176 19.09 -7.76 -6.02
N THR A 177 20.25 -7.62 -6.68
CA THR A 177 21.37 -6.78 -6.21
C THR A 177 21.18 -5.29 -6.48
N THR A 178 19.94 -4.83 -6.69
CA THR A 178 19.66 -3.42 -6.94
C THR A 178 19.75 -2.66 -5.62
N LEU A 179 20.33 -1.45 -5.67
CA LEU A 179 20.51 -0.63 -4.48
C LEU A 179 19.17 -0.27 -3.81
N ILE A 180 18.11 -0.08 -4.61
CA ILE A 180 16.78 0.21 -4.10
C ILE A 180 16.14 -0.99 -3.38
N ASN A 181 16.45 -2.22 -3.80
CA ASN A 181 16.02 -3.43 -3.10
C ASN A 181 16.70 -3.54 -1.73
N HIS A 182 18.04 -3.44 -1.69
CA HIS A 182 18.80 -3.47 -0.43
C HIS A 182 18.38 -2.36 0.54
N ALA A 183 18.15 -1.15 0.02
CA ALA A 183 17.61 -0.05 0.81
C ALA A 183 16.22 -0.37 1.35
N SER A 184 15.30 -0.87 0.51
CA SER A 184 13.95 -1.22 0.93
C SER A 184 13.96 -2.31 2.01
N PHE A 185 14.80 -3.33 1.88
CA PHE A 185 14.95 -4.38 2.88
C PHE A 185 15.47 -3.83 4.21
N ALA A 186 16.59 -3.09 4.19
CA ALA A 186 17.17 -2.50 5.40
C ALA A 186 16.21 -1.51 6.09
N MET A 187 15.56 -0.64 5.31
CA MET A 187 14.54 0.31 5.80
C MET A 187 13.36 -0.42 6.44
N ASN A 188 12.91 -1.53 5.84
CA ASN A 188 11.83 -2.33 6.41
C ASN A 188 12.23 -3.02 7.72
N LEU A 189 13.46 -3.54 7.84
CA LEU A 189 13.94 -4.12 9.10
C LEU A 189 13.98 -3.08 10.23
N TYR A 190 14.54 -1.90 9.95
CA TYR A 190 14.57 -0.79 10.89
C TYR A 190 13.15 -0.31 11.26
N TYR A 191 12.28 -0.13 10.28
CA TYR A 191 10.87 0.24 10.50
C TYR A 191 10.16 -0.74 11.44
N GLN A 192 10.39 -2.04 11.25
CA GLN A 192 9.82 -3.08 12.10
C GLN A 192 10.40 -3.10 13.52
N SER A 193 11.69 -2.83 13.71
CA SER A 193 12.31 -2.75 15.05
C SER A 193 11.82 -1.53 15.84
N MET A 194 11.29 -0.52 15.15
CA MET A 194 10.70 0.69 15.72
C MET A 194 9.17 0.58 15.89
N ASP A 195 8.66 -0.64 16.06
CA ASP A 195 7.23 -0.95 16.21
C ASP A 195 6.36 -0.39 15.07
N ARG A 196 6.92 -0.28 13.86
CA ARG A 196 6.23 0.25 12.67
C ARG A 196 5.74 1.69 12.87
N ASN A 197 6.43 2.47 13.70
CA ASN A 197 6.14 3.89 13.87
C ASN A 197 6.28 4.61 12.51
N SER A 198 5.25 5.34 12.07
CA SER A 198 5.24 5.99 10.76
C SER A 198 6.43 6.92 10.52
N THR A 199 6.95 7.57 11.56
CA THR A 199 8.12 8.46 11.44
C THR A 199 9.42 7.71 11.19
N SER A 200 9.49 6.43 11.59
CA SER A 200 10.68 5.59 11.36
C SER A 200 10.86 5.15 9.91
N CYS A 201 9.85 5.37 9.05
CA CYS A 201 9.94 5.18 7.60
C CYS A 201 10.20 6.48 6.82
N ASP A 202 10.50 7.61 7.47
CA ASP A 202 10.72 8.86 6.74
C ASP A 202 12.01 8.84 5.89
N PHE A 203 13.15 8.46 6.48
CA PHE A 203 14.46 8.41 5.82
C PHE A 203 14.76 9.67 4.98
N LYS A 204 14.53 10.88 5.52
CA LYS A 204 14.63 12.15 4.77
C LYS A 204 13.66 12.20 3.58
N GLN A 205 12.42 11.81 3.81
CA GLN A 205 11.34 11.71 2.82
C GLN A 205 11.61 10.73 1.65
N THR A 206 12.49 9.76 1.84
CA THR A 206 12.82 8.74 0.81
C THR A 206 12.17 7.38 1.08
N GLY A 207 11.46 7.20 2.20
CA GLY A 207 10.68 6.00 2.46
C GLY A 207 9.20 6.11 2.09
N LEU A 208 8.59 4.95 1.87
CA LEU A 208 7.18 4.73 1.60
C LEU A 208 6.62 3.68 2.55
N ILE A 209 5.53 4.03 3.21
CA ILE A 209 4.73 3.06 3.95
C ILE A 209 3.76 2.42 2.96
N VAL A 210 3.88 1.11 2.77
CA VAL A 210 2.99 0.32 1.91
C VAL A 210 2.13 -0.64 2.73
N MET A 211 0.92 -0.92 2.25
CA MET A 211 0.00 -1.90 2.85
C MET A 211 0.03 -3.28 2.15
N THR A 212 0.70 -3.35 1.00
CA THR A 212 0.91 -4.61 0.27
C THR A 212 2.25 -5.20 0.69
N ASP A 213 2.25 -6.49 1.04
CA ASP A 213 3.47 -7.20 1.41
C ASP A 213 4.43 -7.29 0.22
N PRO A 214 5.61 -6.66 0.28
CA PRO A 214 6.53 -6.60 -0.85
C PRO A 214 7.16 -7.97 -1.15
N SER A 215 7.17 -8.91 -0.20
CA SER A 215 7.73 -10.26 -0.40
C SER A 215 6.84 -11.18 -1.26
N LYS A 216 5.62 -10.77 -1.58
CA LYS A 216 4.67 -11.57 -2.38
C LYS A 216 5.05 -11.55 -3.85
N MET A 217 6.03 -12.36 -4.22
CA MET A 217 6.39 -12.60 -5.62
C MET A 217 5.63 -13.81 -6.17
N ARG A 218 4.88 -13.61 -7.26
CA ARG A 218 4.31 -14.70 -8.07
C ARG A 218 5.15 -14.92 -9.32
N GLU A 219 6.44 -15.15 -9.15
CA GLU A 219 7.32 -15.54 -10.26
C GLU A 219 7.64 -17.03 -10.15
N PHE A 220 7.49 -17.77 -11.24
CA PHE A 220 7.71 -19.22 -11.36
C PHE A 220 9.20 -19.63 -11.29
N VAL A 221 10.03 -18.83 -10.62
CA VAL A 221 11.45 -19.08 -10.43
C VAL A 221 11.64 -19.66 -9.04
N SER A 222 12.31 -20.81 -9.00
CA SER A 222 12.69 -21.63 -7.86
C SER A 222 12.71 -20.89 -6.52
N ILE A 223 11.82 -21.35 -5.64
CA ILE A 223 11.76 -21.14 -4.19
C ILE A 223 13.20 -21.06 -3.61
N ASN A 224 13.68 -19.86 -3.25
CA ASN A 224 14.62 -19.57 -2.13
C ASN A 224 15.41 -18.24 -2.18
N THR A 225 15.15 -17.29 -3.08
CA THR A 225 16.09 -16.15 -3.22
C THR A 225 15.46 -14.76 -3.32
N TYR A 226 14.30 -14.55 -2.71
CA TYR A 226 13.68 -13.23 -2.68
C TYR A 226 13.08 -12.95 -1.31
N CYS A 227 13.58 -11.88 -0.72
CA CYS A 227 12.98 -11.20 0.41
C CYS A 227 12.15 -10.03 -0.13
#